data_AF-A0A4Y7U1R6-F1
#
_entry.id   AF-A0A4Y7U1R6-F1
#
_cell.length_a   1.000
_cell.length_b   1.000
_cell.length_c   1.000
_cell.angle_alpha   90.00
_cell.angle_beta   90.00
_cell.angle_gamma   90.00
#
_symmetry.space_group_name_H-M   'P 1'
#
loop_
_entity.id
_entity.type
_entity.pdbx_description
1 polymer ?
#
loop_
_entity_poly.entity_id
_entity_poly.type
_entity_poly.pdbx_seq_one_letter_code
_entity_poly.pdbx_strand_id
1 'polypeptide(L)'
;GAAHDSAERGTDAPKCFPETREAVQGELLSHIEHGETRMVWLTGPAGAGKTAIMGSIADECHARRWLAGSFFISASAMKVDRCSKRYIIPTLAYHLFQLDIPGLPTAILAAITYNPSVFDKRLDHQVEFLILGP
;
A
#
# COMPACT_ATOMS: atom_id res chain seq x y z
N GLY A 1 -0.43 11.71 3.64
CA GLY A 1 -0.77 10.32 3.38
C GLY A 1 0.47 9.51 3.07
N ALA A 2 0.36 8.19 3.11
CA ALA A 2 1.44 7.25 2.78
C ALA A 2 1.18 6.43 1.50
N ALA A 3 0.05 6.67 0.84
CA ALA A 3 -0.31 6.00 -0.41
C ALA A 3 0.67 6.30 -1.55
N HIS A 4 0.71 5.43 -2.57
CA HIS A 4 1.56 5.58 -3.75
C HIS A 4 1.38 6.93 -4.48
N ASP A 5 0.18 7.48 -4.47
CA ASP A 5 -0.27 8.69 -5.13
C ASP A 5 -0.44 9.88 -4.17
N SER A 6 -0.02 9.73 -2.91
CA SER A 6 -0.14 10.80 -1.92
C SER A 6 0.74 12.01 -2.26
N ALA A 7 0.18 13.21 -2.08
CA ALA A 7 0.90 14.48 -2.29
C ALA A 7 2.20 14.58 -1.46
N GLU A 8 2.25 13.92 -0.29
CA GLU A 8 3.45 13.84 0.53
C GLU A 8 4.61 13.08 -0.09
N ARG A 9 4.38 12.23 -1.09
CA ARG A 9 5.46 11.63 -1.88
C ARG A 9 6.06 12.63 -2.88
N GLY A 10 5.34 13.72 -3.17
CA GLY A 10 5.75 14.76 -4.10
C GLY A 10 5.68 14.33 -5.56
N THR A 11 5.85 15.29 -6.48
CA THR A 11 6.01 15.02 -7.91
C THR A 11 7.27 14.21 -8.22
N ASP A 12 8.26 14.29 -7.32
CA ASP A 12 9.57 13.65 -7.44
C ASP A 12 9.64 12.31 -6.69
N ALA A 13 8.46 11.72 -6.40
CA ALA A 13 8.39 10.38 -5.84
C ALA A 13 9.26 9.44 -6.69
N PRO A 14 10.21 8.69 -6.09
CA PRO A 14 11.12 7.86 -6.87
C PRO A 14 10.34 6.88 -7.75
N LYS A 15 10.61 6.94 -9.05
CA LYS A 15 10.12 6.04 -10.09
C LYS A 15 11.27 5.65 -11.00
N CYS A 16 11.21 4.47 -11.59
CA CYS A 16 12.15 4.11 -12.64
C CYS A 16 12.01 5.08 -13.81
N PHE A 17 13.14 5.53 -14.36
CA PHE A 17 13.14 6.20 -15.65
C PHE A 17 12.66 5.23 -16.72
N PRO A 18 12.00 5.73 -17.78
CA PRO A 18 11.59 4.91 -18.92
C PRO A 18 12.73 4.01 -19.40
N GLU A 19 12.40 2.78 -19.78
CA GLU A 19 13.35 1.80 -20.33
C GLU A 19 14.46 1.36 -19.36
N THR A 20 14.31 1.63 -18.05
CA THR A 20 15.25 1.16 -17.02
C THR A 20 14.65 0.07 -16.14
N ARG A 21 15.47 -0.91 -15.75
CA ARG A 21 15.10 -1.97 -14.79
C ARG A 21 13.86 -2.77 -15.22
N GLU A 22 13.58 -2.83 -16.51
CA GLU A 22 12.39 -3.49 -17.07
C GLU A 22 12.34 -4.97 -16.74
N ALA A 23 13.48 -5.66 -16.81
CA ALA A 23 13.55 -7.10 -16.48
C ALA A 23 13.06 -7.37 -15.04
N VAL A 24 13.53 -6.59 -14.07
CA VAL A 24 13.13 -6.75 -12.66
C VAL A 24 11.67 -6.33 -12.47
N GLN A 25 11.22 -5.26 -13.13
CA GLN A 25 9.82 -4.84 -13.05
C GLN A 25 8.87 -5.90 -13.64
N GLY A 26 9.22 -6.47 -14.79
CA GLY A 26 8.47 -7.53 -15.45
C GLY A 26 8.38 -8.80 -14.60
N GLU A 27 9.49 -9.20 -13.97
CA GLU A 27 9.49 -10.33 -13.03
C GLU A 27 8.55 -10.08 -11.85
N LEU A 28 8.59 -8.90 -11.23
CA LEU A 28 7.70 -8.56 -10.11
C LEU A 28 6.22 -8.53 -10.53
N LEU A 29 5.91 -7.90 -11.67
CA LEU A 29 4.54 -7.83 -12.19
C LEU A 29 4.00 -9.22 -12.55
N SER A 30 4.84 -10.08 -13.13
CA SER A 30 4.47 -11.47 -13.43
C SER A 30 4.11 -12.24 -12.15
N HIS A 31 4.90 -12.11 -11.08
CA HIS A 31 4.57 -12.74 -9.81
C HIS A 31 3.24 -12.24 -9.22
N ILE A 32 2.94 -10.93 -9.37
CA ILE A 32 1.70 -10.32 -8.90
C ILE A 32 0.50 -10.82 -9.71
N GLU A 33 0.63 -10.84 -11.04
CA GLU A 33 -0.44 -11.23 -11.96
C GLU A 33 -0.88 -12.68 -11.78
N HIS A 34 0.09 -13.60 -11.63
CA HIS A 34 -0.19 -15.03 -11.50
C HIS A 34 -0.48 -15.46 -10.05
N GLY A 35 -0.27 -14.56 -9.08
CA GLY A 35 -0.52 -14.85 -7.66
C GLY A 35 0.37 -15.97 -7.09
N GLU A 36 1.53 -16.21 -7.70
CA GLU A 36 2.43 -17.32 -7.34
C GLU A 36 3.00 -17.18 -5.93
N THR A 37 3.08 -15.94 -5.42
CA THR A 37 3.57 -15.64 -4.07
C THR A 37 2.70 -14.61 -3.37
N ARG A 38 2.56 -14.73 -2.04
CA ARG A 38 1.83 -13.77 -1.20
C ARG A 38 2.66 -12.55 -0.80
N MET A 39 3.98 -12.63 -0.96
CA MET A 39 4.92 -11.61 -0.57
C MET A 39 6.17 -11.72 -1.42
N VAL A 40 6.58 -10.60 -2.02
CA VAL A 40 7.81 -10.50 -2.81
C VAL A 40 8.77 -9.58 -2.10
N TRP A 41 10.04 -9.97 -2.04
CA TRP A 41 11.09 -9.22 -1.35
C TRP A 41 12.15 -8.71 -2.33
N LEU A 42 12.27 -7.39 -2.47
CA LEU A 42 13.27 -6.78 -3.33
C LEU A 42 14.51 -6.36 -2.53
N THR A 43 15.61 -7.11 -2.69
CA THR A 43 16.92 -6.82 -2.09
C THR A 43 17.92 -6.25 -3.09
N GLY A 44 18.91 -5.53 -2.58
CA GLY A 44 20.00 -4.98 -3.37
C GLY A 44 20.76 -3.89 -2.63
N PRO A 45 21.89 -3.41 -3.18
CA PRO A 45 22.73 -2.41 -2.53
C PRO A 45 22.01 -1.08 -2.31
N ALA A 46 22.51 -0.27 -1.38
CA ALA A 46 22.08 1.12 -1.22
C ALA A 46 22.26 1.88 -2.54
N GLY A 47 21.32 2.75 -2.89
CA GLY A 47 21.36 3.49 -4.16
C GLY A 47 20.95 2.70 -5.41
N ALA A 48 20.68 1.38 -5.33
CA ALA A 48 20.26 0.58 -6.50
C ALA A 48 18.92 1.02 -7.14
N GLY A 49 18.16 1.90 -6.48
CA GLY A 49 16.87 2.37 -6.95
C GLY A 49 15.69 1.49 -6.53
N LYS A 50 15.81 0.70 -5.46
CA LYS A 50 14.72 -0.18 -4.97
C LYS A 50 13.41 0.56 -4.71
N THR A 51 13.48 1.73 -4.07
CA THR A 51 12.31 2.58 -3.84
C THR A 51 11.68 3.07 -5.15
N ALA A 52 12.51 3.33 -6.16
CA ALA A 52 12.05 3.73 -7.49
C ALA A 52 11.32 2.57 -8.20
N ILE A 53 11.85 1.35 -8.09
CA ILE A 53 11.20 0.13 -8.61
C ILE A 53 9.85 -0.06 -7.93
N MET A 54 9.79 -0.02 -6.59
CA MET A 54 8.52 -0.19 -5.85
C MET A 54 7.50 0.91 -6.16
N GLY A 55 7.96 2.14 -6.41
CA GLY A 55 7.12 3.24 -6.88
C GLY A 55 6.49 2.95 -8.23
N SER A 56 7.30 2.54 -9.22
CA SER A 56 6.80 2.19 -10.56
C SER A 56 5.88 0.97 -10.55
N ILE A 57 6.18 -0.06 -9.75
CA ILE A 57 5.31 -1.23 -9.60
C ILE A 57 3.94 -0.83 -9.02
N ALA A 58 3.90 0.04 -8.01
CA ALA A 58 2.64 0.49 -7.42
C ALA A 58 1.78 1.26 -8.45
N ASP A 59 2.39 2.15 -9.23
CA ASP A 59 1.70 2.89 -10.29
C ASP A 59 1.15 1.96 -11.38
N GLU A 60 1.94 0.98 -11.81
CA GLU A 60 1.51 0.01 -12.82
C GLU A 60 0.37 -0.88 -12.30
N CYS A 61 0.47 -1.36 -11.05
CA CYS A 61 -0.62 -2.12 -10.42
C CYS A 61 -1.89 -1.29 -10.27
N HIS A 62 -1.77 0.00 -9.97
CA HIS A 62 -2.91 0.91 -9.94
C HIS A 62 -3.53 1.09 -11.33
N ALA A 63 -2.71 1.33 -12.36
CA ALA A 63 -3.15 1.48 -13.75
C ALA A 63 -3.90 0.23 -14.26
N ARG A 64 -3.42 -0.97 -13.87
CA ARG A 64 -4.07 -2.27 -14.17
C ARG A 64 -5.26 -2.61 -13.28
N ARG A 65 -5.58 -1.77 -12.28
CA ARG A 65 -6.63 -1.99 -11.28
C ARG A 65 -6.40 -3.25 -10.42
N TRP A 66 -5.13 -3.64 -10.23
CA TRP A 66 -4.72 -4.75 -9.36
C TRP A 66 -4.44 -4.30 -7.92
N LEU A 67 -4.22 -3.00 -7.71
CA LEU A 67 -3.84 -2.45 -6.40
C LEU A 67 -5.07 -2.22 -5.51
N ALA A 68 -5.25 -3.07 -4.50
CA ALA A 68 -6.30 -2.88 -3.48
C ALA A 68 -5.98 -1.77 -2.46
N GLY A 69 -4.69 -1.46 -2.28
CA GLY A 69 -4.21 -0.39 -1.39
C GLY A 69 -2.69 -0.35 -1.33
N SER A 70 -2.13 0.78 -0.89
CA SER A 70 -0.68 0.96 -0.79
C SER A 70 -0.28 1.72 0.49
N PHE A 71 0.94 1.44 0.97
CA PHE A 71 1.55 2.18 2.06
C PHE A 71 3.08 2.24 1.90
N PHE A 72 3.64 3.45 1.79
CA PHE A 72 5.07 3.70 1.72
C PHE A 72 5.60 4.27 3.04
N ILE A 73 6.28 3.41 3.81
CA ILE A 73 7.00 3.81 5.02
C ILE A 73 8.30 4.53 4.61
N SER A 74 8.58 5.68 5.23
CA SER A 74 9.84 6.41 5.05
C SER A 74 10.35 6.89 6.40
N ALA A 75 11.45 6.32 6.91
CA ALA A 75 12.01 6.72 8.21
C ALA A 75 12.52 8.18 8.23
N SER A 76 12.84 8.74 7.06
CA SER A 76 13.29 10.13 6.91
C SER A 76 12.15 11.13 6.68
N ALA A 77 10.89 10.68 6.61
CA ALA A 77 9.78 11.62 6.48
C ALA A 77 9.59 12.42 7.77
N MET A 78 9.28 13.70 7.65
CA MET A 78 8.99 14.56 8.81
C MET A 78 7.57 14.34 9.36
N LYS A 79 6.65 13.77 8.56
CA LYS A 79 5.27 13.52 8.97
C LYS A 79 5.10 12.11 9.57
N VAL A 80 4.41 12.04 10.71
CA VAL A 80 4.21 10.82 11.50
C VAL A 80 3.42 9.75 10.73
N ASP A 81 2.53 10.16 9.82
CA ASP A 81 1.71 9.27 9.00
C ASP A 81 2.52 8.41 8.01
N ARG A 82 3.81 8.71 7.81
CA ARG A 82 4.72 7.94 6.95
C ARG A 82 5.86 7.25 7.71
N CYS A 83 6.04 7.57 8.99
CA CYS A 83 7.11 7.00 9.84
C CYS A 83 6.57 6.05 10.90
N SER A 84 5.26 5.98 11.09
CA SER A 84 4.62 5.19 12.14
C SER A 84 3.77 4.06 11.57
N LYS A 85 3.99 2.85 12.10
CA LYS A 85 3.17 1.68 11.80
C LYS A 85 1.69 1.84 12.18
N ARG A 86 1.37 2.81 13.05
CA ARG A 86 0.00 3.10 13.53
C ARG A 86 -0.97 3.39 12.38
N TYR A 87 -0.48 3.93 11.26
CA TYR A 87 -1.32 4.34 10.14
C TYR A 87 -1.44 3.29 9.03
N ILE A 88 -0.70 2.18 9.12
CA ILE A 88 -0.71 1.16 8.05
C ILE A 88 -2.13 0.60 7.87
N ILE A 89 -2.74 0.07 8.93
CA ILE A 89 -4.05 -0.58 8.83
C ILE A 89 -5.17 0.42 8.53
N PRO A 90 -5.26 1.59 9.18
CA PRO A 90 -6.29 2.58 8.86
C PRO A 90 -6.20 3.08 7.42
N THR A 91 -4.99 3.29 6.88
CA THR A 91 -4.80 3.68 5.48
C THR A 91 -5.21 2.57 4.52
N LEU A 92 -4.87 1.31 4.79
CA LEU A 92 -5.29 0.18 3.96
C LEU A 92 -6.82 -0.02 4.00
N ALA A 93 -7.44 0.07 5.18
CA ALA A 93 -8.89 0.00 5.33
C ALA A 93 -9.60 1.12 4.57
N TYR A 94 -9.05 2.33 4.57
CA TYR A 94 -9.56 3.43 3.76
C TYR A 94 -9.48 3.15 2.25
N HIS A 95 -8.36 2.61 1.76
CA HIS A 95 -8.25 2.25 0.35
C HIS A 95 -9.24 1.14 -0.04
N LEU A 96 -9.40 0.11 0.81
CA LEU A 96 -10.40 -0.95 0.61
C LEU A 96 -11.83 -0.39 0.58
N PHE A 97 -12.14 0.56 1.46
CA PHE A 97 -13.42 1.27 1.48
C PHE A 97 -13.71 2.02 0.17
N GLN A 98 -12.69 2.49 -0.54
CA GLN A 98 -12.84 3.17 -1.84
C GLN A 98 -13.01 2.21 -3.02
N LEU A 99 -12.80 0.90 -2.83
CA LEU A 99 -12.99 -0.08 -3.89
C LEU A 99 -14.49 -0.27 -4.16
N ASP A 100 -14.82 -0.47 -5.45
CA ASP A 100 -16.18 -0.76 -5.92
C ASP A 100 -16.54 -2.24 -5.70
N ILE A 101 -16.46 -2.67 -4.44
CA ILE A 101 -16.82 -4.02 -4.00
C ILE A 101 -18.17 -3.93 -3.28
N PRO A 102 -19.25 -4.53 -3.82
CA PRO A 102 -20.56 -4.46 -3.20
C PRO A 102 -20.55 -4.91 -1.73
N GLY A 103 -21.11 -4.07 -0.84
CA GLY A 103 -21.23 -4.34 0.58
C GLY A 103 -19.98 -4.04 1.42
N LEU A 104 -18.78 -4.03 0.83
CA LEU A 104 -17.53 -3.79 1.57
C LEU A 104 -17.47 -2.39 2.24
N PRO A 105 -17.81 -1.28 1.54
CA PRO A 105 -17.83 0.04 2.18
C PRO A 105 -18.79 0.10 3.37
N THR A 106 -19.97 -0.53 3.23
CA THR A 106 -20.98 -0.59 4.29
C THR A 106 -20.49 -1.41 5.48
N ALA A 107 -19.84 -2.55 5.25
CA ALA A 107 -19.29 -3.40 6.30
C ALA A 107 -18.19 -2.68 7.09
N ILE A 108 -17.25 -2.02 6.40
CA ILE A 108 -16.17 -1.24 7.04
C ILE A 108 -16.75 -0.10 7.89
N LEU A 109 -17.74 0.65 7.38
CA LEU A 109 -18.39 1.72 8.14
C LEU A 109 -19.16 1.20 9.36
N ALA A 110 -19.83 0.05 9.23
CA ALA A 110 -20.54 -0.59 10.33
C ALA A 110 -19.56 -1.04 11.42
N ALA A 111 -18.43 -1.62 11.04
CA ALA A 111 -17.34 -1.98 11.95
C ALA A 111 -16.86 -0.74 12.72
N ILE A 112 -16.47 0.33 12.02
CA ILE A 112 -15.99 1.58 12.64
C ILE A 112 -17.06 2.16 13.59
N THR A 113 -18.33 2.12 13.20
CA THR A 113 -19.45 2.62 14.02
C THR A 113 -19.62 1.79 15.29
N TYR A 114 -19.48 0.47 15.20
CA TYR A 114 -19.57 -0.45 16.34
C TYR A 114 -18.41 -0.27 17.32
N ASN A 115 -17.19 -0.04 16.82
CA ASN A 115 -16.00 0.15 17.66
C ASN A 115 -15.13 1.34 17.16
N PRO A 116 -15.49 2.58 17.50
CA PRO A 116 -14.73 3.77 17.09
C PRO A 116 -13.29 3.78 17.62
N SER A 117 -13.05 3.12 18.76
CA SER A 117 -11.73 3.04 19.38
C SER A 117 -10.77 2.08 18.66
N VAL A 118 -11.22 1.42 17.57
CA VAL A 118 -10.42 0.46 16.79
C VAL A 118 -9.08 1.06 16.35
N PHE A 119 -9.03 2.33 15.97
CA PHE A 119 -7.81 3.01 15.49
C PHE A 119 -6.71 3.16 16.55
N ASP A 120 -7.05 2.99 17.83
CA ASP A 120 -6.12 3.01 18.96
C ASP A 120 -5.74 1.62 19.46
N LYS A 121 -6.30 0.55 18.85
CA LYS A 121 -5.98 -0.83 19.20
C LYS A 121 -4.68 -1.28 18.55
N ARG A 122 -4.21 -2.45 18.98
CA ARG A 122 -3.08 -3.13 18.36
C ARG A 122 -3.37 -3.46 16.88
N LEU A 123 -2.31 -3.53 16.06
CA LEU A 123 -2.44 -3.72 14.61
C LEU A 123 -3.16 -5.02 14.23
N ASP A 124 -2.91 -6.11 14.97
CA ASP A 124 -3.61 -7.39 14.78
C ASP A 124 -5.12 -7.25 14.99
N HIS A 125 -5.54 -6.53 16.04
CA HIS A 125 -6.95 -6.24 16.28
C HIS A 125 -7.53 -5.31 15.21
N GLN A 126 -6.76 -4.37 14.67
CA GLN A 126 -7.22 -3.52 13.57
C GLN A 126 -7.39 -4.32 12.28
N VAL A 127 -6.47 -5.23 11.95
CA VAL A 127 -6.56 -6.10 10.76
C VAL A 127 -7.80 -6.98 10.83
N GLU A 128 -7.98 -7.67 11.96
CA GLU A 128 -9.13 -8.55 12.15
C GLU A 128 -10.44 -7.79 11.95
N PHE A 129 -10.52 -6.58 12.50
CA PHE A 129 -11.78 -5.87 12.57
C PHE A 129 -12.07 -4.94 11.38
N LEU A 130 -11.05 -4.50 10.64
CA LEU A 130 -11.20 -3.56 9.51
C LEU A 130 -10.88 -4.16 8.14
N ILE A 131 -10.25 -5.34 8.08
CA ILE A 131 -9.80 -5.96 6.83
C ILE A 131 -10.37 -7.38 6.66
N LEU A 132 -10.27 -8.23 7.68
CA LEU A 132 -10.62 -9.65 7.56
C LEU A 132 -12.07 -9.98 7.97
N GLY A 133 -12.55 -9.29 9.01
CA GLY A 133 -13.84 -9.54 9.64
C GLY A 133 -15.04 -8.83 9.03
N PRO A 134 -14.94 -7.57 8.55
CA PRO A 134 -16.05 -6.92 7.83
C PRO A 134 -16.53 -7.76 6.64
#